data_AF-A0AAE8N9P1-F1
#
_entry.id   AF-A0AAE8N9P1-F1
#
_cell.length_a   1.000
_cell.length_b   1.000
_cell.length_c   1.000
_cell.angle_alpha   90.00
_cell.angle_beta   90.00
_cell.angle_gamma   90.00
#
_symmetry.space_group_name_H-M   'P 1'
#
loop_
_entity.id
_entity.type
_entity.pdbx_description
1 polymer ?
#
loop_
_entity_poly.entity_id
_entity_poly.type
_entity_poly.pdbx_seq_one_letter_code
_entity_poly.pdbx_strand_id
1 'polypeptide(L)'
;MNAVAQPISFVGARNTPIVERLLREAMADPKAKAAVLEATGWDASMPSKILSNGAGITLEHLNTVFGALGLVVTTKGYMDYLAQGNVIGSNCRCAREGFGECGTR
;
A
#
# COMPACT_ATOMS: atom_id res chain seq x y z
N MET A 1 13.77 35.20 7.94
CA MET A 1 12.83 34.46 7.07
C MET A 1 12.57 33.12 7.75
N ASN A 2 11.46 32.98 8.47
CA ASN A 2 11.15 31.76 9.21
C ASN A 2 10.29 30.85 8.34
N ALA A 3 10.90 29.81 7.75
CA ALA A 3 10.17 28.73 7.11
C ALA A 3 9.59 27.83 8.21
N VAL A 4 8.37 28.15 8.66
CA VAL A 4 7.57 27.23 9.47
C VAL A 4 7.17 26.09 8.55
N ALA A 5 7.72 24.89 8.77
CA ALA A 5 7.30 23.68 8.08
C ALA A 5 5.79 23.49 8.32
N GLN A 6 5.00 23.75 7.28
CA GLN A 6 3.57 23.49 7.32
C GLN A 6 3.35 21.97 7.42
N PRO A 7 2.53 21.47 8.35
CA PRO A 7 2.20 20.06 8.40
C PRO A 7 1.48 19.67 7.11
N ILE A 8 1.97 18.63 6.43
CA ILE A 8 1.33 18.06 5.26
C ILE A 8 -0.05 17.56 5.69
N SER A 9 -1.10 18.28 5.26
CA SER A 9 -2.48 17.94 5.57
C SER A 9 -2.93 16.82 4.63
N PHE A 10 -2.92 15.58 5.11
CA PHE A 10 -3.48 14.42 4.41
C PHE A 10 -5.02 14.45 4.52
N VAL A 11 -5.67 15.32 3.74
CA VAL A 11 -7.14 15.37 3.63
C VAL A 11 -7.59 14.52 2.45
N GLY A 12 -7.47 13.21 2.63
CA GLY A 12 -8.26 12.19 1.94
C GLY A 12 -8.59 11.17 3.01
N ALA A 13 -9.86 10.76 3.14
CA ALA A 13 -10.35 9.98 4.28
C ALA A 13 -9.40 8.82 4.63
N ARG A 14 -8.63 8.96 5.73
CA ARG A 14 -7.71 7.94 6.26
C ARG A 14 -8.42 6.63 6.66
N ASN A 15 -9.72 6.52 6.45
CA ASN A 15 -10.56 5.40 6.83
C ASN A 15 -10.91 4.45 5.67
N THR A 16 -10.70 4.84 4.40
CA THR A 16 -10.96 3.93 3.28
C THR A 16 -9.78 2.95 3.14
N PRO A 17 -10.01 1.62 3.18
CA PRO A 17 -8.96 0.63 3.01
C PRO A 17 -8.18 0.84 1.70
N ILE A 18 -6.87 0.58 1.73
CA ILE A 18 -5.96 0.90 0.62
C ILE A 18 -6.38 0.29 -0.71
N VAL A 19 -6.86 -0.96 -0.70
CA VAL A 19 -7.31 -1.68 -1.90
C VAL A 19 -8.51 -0.99 -2.53
N GLU A 20 -9.51 -0.64 -1.72
CA GLU A 20 -10.71 0.05 -2.22
C GLU A 20 -10.33 1.42 -2.81
N ARG A 21 -9.52 2.19 -2.10
CA ARG A 21 -9.10 3.52 -2.54
C ARG A 21 -8.37 3.45 -3.88
N LEU A 22 -7.35 2.59 -4.00
CA LEU A 22 -6.56 2.45 -5.22
C LEU A 22 -7.39 1.89 -6.39
N LEU A 23 -8.32 0.97 -6.12
CA LEU A 23 -9.21 0.48 -7.17
C LEU A 23 -10.14 1.59 -7.68
N ARG A 24 -10.69 2.44 -6.80
CA ARG A 24 -11.49 3.60 -7.20
C ARG A 24 -10.68 4.61 -8.02
N GLU A 25 -9.46 4.91 -7.58
CA GLU A 25 -8.53 5.78 -8.31
C GLU A 25 -8.21 5.21 -9.71
N ALA A 26 -7.91 3.90 -9.80
CA ALA A 26 -7.65 3.23 -11.06
C ALA A 26 -8.87 3.24 -12.01
N MET A 27 -10.09 3.17 -11.47
CA MET A 27 -11.31 3.25 -12.29
C MET A 27 -11.62 4.66 -12.79
N ALA A 28 -11.07 5.69 -12.15
CA ALA A 28 -11.21 7.08 -12.57
C ALA A 28 -10.21 7.48 -13.68
N ASP A 29 -9.07 6.79 -13.79
CA ASP A 29 -8.11 6.96 -14.88
C ASP A 29 -8.36 5.96 -16.02
N PRO A 30 -8.67 6.40 -17.25
CA PRO A 30 -8.89 5.52 -18.40
C PRO A 30 -7.73 4.55 -18.66
N LYS A 31 -6.47 4.99 -18.46
CA LYS A 31 -5.30 4.16 -18.74
C LYS A 31 -5.13 3.07 -17.68
N ALA A 32 -5.18 3.44 -16.40
CA ALA A 32 -5.14 2.48 -15.30
C ALA A 32 -6.31 1.50 -15.36
N LYS A 33 -7.52 1.98 -15.69
CA LYS A 33 -8.70 1.13 -15.89
C LYS A 33 -8.46 0.08 -16.98
N ALA A 34 -7.93 0.48 -18.14
CA ALA A 34 -7.62 -0.45 -19.22
C ALA A 34 -6.61 -1.51 -18.78
N ALA A 35 -5.55 -1.12 -18.06
CA ALA A 35 -4.53 -2.04 -17.56
C ALA A 35 -5.10 -3.05 -16.55
N VAL A 36 -5.99 -2.62 -15.65
CA VAL A 36 -6.67 -3.53 -14.72
C VAL A 36 -7.53 -4.54 -15.48
N LEU A 37 -8.34 -4.08 -16.44
CA LEU A 37 -9.22 -4.97 -17.22
C LEU A 37 -8.43 -5.95 -18.10
N GLU A 38 -7.34 -5.50 -18.71
CA GLU A 38 -6.44 -6.34 -19.49
C GLU A 38 -5.78 -7.42 -18.60
N ALA A 39 -5.25 -7.01 -17.44
CA ALA A 39 -4.60 -7.93 -16.53
C ALA A 39 -5.57 -8.98 -15.97
N THR A 40 -6.80 -8.58 -15.63
CA THR A 40 -7.78 -9.48 -15.04
C THR A 40 -8.65 -10.21 -16.05
N GLY A 41 -8.65 -9.81 -17.33
CA GLY A 41 -9.60 -10.32 -18.33
C GLY A 41 -11.07 -10.02 -17.99
N TRP A 42 -11.33 -9.08 -17.09
CA TRP A 42 -12.69 -8.72 -16.69
C TRP A 42 -13.42 -7.95 -17.78
N ASP A 43 -14.74 -8.13 -17.81
CA ASP A 43 -15.60 -7.23 -18.57
C ASP A 43 -15.63 -5.84 -17.90
N ALA A 44 -15.91 -4.80 -18.71
CA ALA A 44 -15.87 -3.41 -18.27
C ALA A 44 -16.88 -3.06 -17.15
N SER A 45 -17.88 -3.91 -16.88
CA SER A 45 -18.86 -3.73 -15.80
C SER A 45 -18.40 -4.32 -14.45
N MET A 46 -17.46 -5.29 -14.46
CA MET A 46 -17.05 -6.01 -13.26
C MET A 46 -16.48 -5.09 -12.15
N PRO A 47 -15.61 -4.10 -12.45
CA PRO A 47 -15.10 -3.23 -11.39
C PRO A 47 -16.19 -2.44 -10.66
N SER A 48 -17.21 -1.96 -11.39
CA SER A 48 -18.34 -1.26 -10.78
C SER A 48 -19.14 -2.17 -9.83
N LYS A 49 -19.36 -3.44 -10.22
CA LYS A 49 -20.03 -4.45 -9.37
C LYS A 49 -19.24 -4.74 -8.10
N ILE A 50 -17.91 -4.83 -8.20
CA ILE A 50 -17.04 -5.03 -7.04
C ILE A 50 -17.11 -3.82 -6.10
N LEU A 51 -16.97 -2.61 -6.64
CA LEU A 51 -16.99 -1.37 -5.87
C LEU A 51 -18.34 -1.06 -5.21
N SER A 52 -19.42 -1.68 -5.69
CA SER A 52 -20.76 -1.61 -5.10
C SER A 52 -21.12 -2.84 -4.26
N ASN A 53 -20.16 -3.73 -3.97
CA ASN A 53 -20.36 -5.00 -3.25
C ASN A 53 -21.38 -5.97 -3.90
N GLY A 54 -21.66 -5.80 -5.20
CA GLY A 54 -22.51 -6.70 -5.97
C GLY A 54 -21.78 -7.94 -6.50
N ALA A 55 -20.45 -7.95 -6.43
CA ALA A 55 -19.60 -9.08 -6.77
C ALA A 55 -18.34 -9.11 -5.89
N GLY A 56 -17.78 -10.30 -5.68
CA GLY A 56 -16.47 -10.48 -5.04
C GLY A 56 -15.33 -10.58 -6.03
N ILE A 57 -14.10 -10.52 -5.54
CA ILE A 57 -12.89 -10.86 -6.30
C ILE A 57 -12.61 -12.35 -6.09
N THR A 58 -12.52 -13.12 -7.17
CA THR A 58 -12.20 -14.55 -7.09
C THR A 58 -10.71 -14.75 -6.77
N LEU A 59 -10.36 -15.90 -6.18
CA LEU A 59 -8.98 -16.18 -5.77
C LEU A 59 -7.97 -16.10 -6.92
N GLU A 60 -8.36 -16.53 -8.12
CA GLU A 60 -7.54 -16.45 -9.33
C GLU A 60 -7.19 -14.99 -9.72
N HIS A 61 -8.09 -14.03 -9.45
CA HIS A 61 -7.90 -12.62 -9.79
C HIS A 61 -7.29 -11.82 -8.64
N LEU A 62 -7.30 -12.34 -7.41
CA LEU A 62 -6.92 -11.58 -6.23
C LEU A 62 -5.49 -11.03 -6.32
N ASN A 63 -4.52 -11.89 -6.64
CA ASN A 63 -3.12 -11.47 -6.81
C ASN A 63 -2.93 -10.58 -8.03
N THR A 64 -3.66 -10.84 -9.11
CA THR A 64 -3.60 -10.04 -10.35
C THR A 64 -4.08 -8.61 -10.12
N VAL A 65 -5.17 -8.44 -9.37
CA VAL A 65 -5.68 -7.11 -8.98
C VAL A 65 -4.63 -6.37 -8.15
N PHE A 66 -4.01 -7.03 -7.17
CA PHE A 66 -2.95 -6.39 -6.39
C PHE A 66 -1.78 -5.94 -7.27
N GLY A 67 -1.31 -6.80 -8.17
CA GLY A 67 -0.24 -6.44 -9.10
C GLY A 67 -0.60 -5.26 -10.01
N ALA A 68 -1.81 -5.25 -10.58
CA ALA A 68 -2.29 -4.16 -11.44
C ALA A 68 -2.43 -2.82 -10.71
N LEU A 69 -2.69 -2.86 -9.40
CA LEU A 69 -2.72 -1.68 -8.53
C LEU A 69 -1.33 -1.29 -7.96
N GLY A 70 -0.26 -1.98 -8.38
CA GLY A 70 1.09 -1.75 -7.86
C GLY A 70 1.29 -2.17 -6.40
N LEU A 71 0.44 -3.07 -5.90
CA LEU A 71 0.49 -3.61 -4.54
C LEU A 71 1.24 -4.94 -4.51
N VAL A 72 1.93 -5.18 -3.40
CA VAL A 72 2.51 -6.48 -3.03
C VAL A 72 1.92 -6.90 -1.70
N VAL A 73 1.44 -8.15 -1.64
CA VAL A 73 0.98 -8.75 -0.39
C VAL A 73 2.15 -9.44 0.30
N THR A 74 2.34 -9.12 1.56
CA THR A 74 3.33 -9.79 2.42
C THR A 74 2.68 -10.14 3.75
N THR A 75 3.33 -11.02 4.51
CA THR A 75 2.84 -11.39 5.84
C THR A 75 3.03 -10.22 6.81
N LYS A 76 2.19 -10.16 7.84
CA LYS A 76 2.36 -9.18 8.92
C LYS A 76 3.77 -9.28 9.53
N GLY A 77 4.27 -10.49 9.76
CA GLY A 77 5.60 -10.71 10.34
C GLY A 77 6.75 -10.13 9.52
N TYR A 78 6.63 -10.11 8.17
CA TYR A 78 7.61 -9.44 7.32
C TYR A 78 7.65 -7.92 7.58
N MET A 79 6.48 -7.28 7.70
CA MET A 79 6.40 -5.85 8.00
C MET A 79 6.83 -5.53 9.43
N ASP A 80 6.50 -6.39 10.40
CA ASP A 80 6.93 -6.26 11.79
C ASP A 80 8.47 -6.36 11.90
N TYR A 81 9.09 -7.27 11.13
CA TYR A 81 10.55 -7.38 11.04
C TYR A 81 11.19 -6.09 10.52
N LEU A 82 10.66 -5.50 9.44
CA LEU A 82 11.16 -4.23 8.90
C LEU A 82 11.00 -3.08 9.91
N ALA A 83 9.87 -3.04 10.64
CA ALA A 83 9.64 -2.05 11.68
C ALA A 83 10.68 -2.17 12.80
N GLN A 84 10.96 -3.38 13.28
CA GLN A 84 11.99 -3.62 14.30
C GLN A 84 13.39 -3.25 13.79
N GLY A 85 13.72 -3.61 12.53
CA GLY A 85 14.98 -3.25 11.90
C GLY A 85 15.23 -1.75 11.84
N ASN A 86 14.16 -0.94 11.70
CA ASN A 86 14.25 0.52 11.72
C ASN A 86 14.46 1.11 13.12
N VAL A 87 14.04 0.41 14.18
CA VAL A 87 14.25 0.84 15.58
C VAL A 87 15.70 0.64 16.01
N ILE A 88 16.22 -0.58 15.83
CA ILE A 88 17.58 -0.93 16.26
C ILE A 88 18.65 -0.27 15.38
N GLY A 89 18.22 0.27 14.23
CA GLY A 89 19.05 0.74 13.14
C GLY A 89 19.69 -0.46 12.45
N SER A 90 19.15 -0.87 11.29
CA SER A 90 19.65 -2.02 10.51
C SER A 90 21.14 -1.89 10.11
N ASN A 91 21.74 -0.71 10.32
CA ASN A 91 23.17 -0.41 10.18
C ASN A 91 23.76 0.36 11.38
N CYS A 92 23.18 0.28 12.59
CA CYS A 92 23.66 1.03 13.75
C CYS A 92 25.11 0.62 14.09
N ARG A 93 26.03 1.58 13.92
CA ARG A 93 27.45 1.41 14.24
C ARG A 93 27.66 1.09 15.72
N CYS A 94 26.91 1.76 16.62
CA CYS A 94 27.03 1.54 18.06
C CYS A 94 26.78 0.07 18.44
N ALA A 95 25.75 -0.55 17.87
CA ALA A 95 25.44 -1.95 18.12
C ALA A 95 26.58 -2.87 17.63
N ARG A 96 27.18 -2.58 16.47
CA ARG A 96 28.30 -3.35 15.89
C ARG A 96 29.61 -3.20 16.66
N GLU A 97 29.82 -2.06 17.30
CA GLU A 97 31.01 -1.77 18.11
C GLU A 97 30.82 -2.16 19.59
N GLY A 98 29.69 -2.78 19.94
CA GLY A 98 29.42 -3.28 21.30
C GLY A 98 28.87 -2.24 22.27
N PHE A 99 28.47 -1.06 21.79
CA PHE A 99 27.92 0.03 22.61
C PHE A 99 26.39 -0.03 22.79
N GLY A 100 25.70 -1.02 22.19
CA GLY A 100 24.24 -1.14 22.22
C GLY A 100 23.52 -0.36 21.11
N GLU A 101 22.20 -0.33 21.16
CA GLU A 101 21.36 0.30 20.14
C GLU A 101 21.46 1.84 20.18
N CYS A 102 21.37 2.46 19.01
CA CYS A 102 21.44 3.90 18.88
C CYS A 102 20.16 4.52 19.46
N GLY A 103 20.25 5.44 20.42
CA GLY A 103 19.09 6.15 20.97
C GLY A 103 18.37 5.43 22.13
N THR A 104 18.88 4.30 22.62
CA THR A 104 18.52 3.82 23.96
C THR A 104 19.02 4.82 25.00
N ARG A 105 18.10 5.38 25.79
CA ARG A 105 18.40 6.11 27.02
C ARG A 105 18.59 5.13 28.17
#